data_AF-A0A7K4M191-F1
#
_entry.id   AF-A0A7K4M191-F1
#
_cell.length_a   1.000
_cell.length_b   1.000
_cell.length_c   1.000
_cell.angle_alpha   90.00
_cell.angle_beta   90.00
_cell.angle_gamma   90.00
#
_symmetry.space_group_name_H-M   'P 1'
#
loop_
_entity.id
_entity.type
_entity.pdbx_description
1 polymer ?
#
loop_
_entity_poly.entity_id
_entity_poly.type
_entity_poly.pdbx_seq_one_letter_code
_entity_poly.pdbx_strand_id
1 'polypeptide(L)' 'KNIEEQMNLNYPVEMGNGTPCSLRQKLPRSSTVMYICPAEAKHKILSVAEIATCEYQVVILTPLLCSHPKCRFR' A
#
# COMPACT_ATOMS: atom_id res chain seq x y z
N LYS A 1 -10.58 -17.15 -8.04
CA LYS A 1 -9.13 -17.10 -7.77
C LYS A 1 -8.96 -16.27 -6.52
N ASN A 2 -8.83 -16.92 -5.37
CA ASN A 2 -8.85 -16.26 -4.06
C ASN A 2 -7.70 -15.27 -3.95
N ILE A 3 -8.06 -14.00 -3.75
CA ILE A 3 -7.13 -12.86 -3.62
C ILE A 3 -6.35 -12.94 -2.28
N GLU A 4 -6.79 -13.80 -1.37
CA GLU A 4 -6.26 -13.93 0.00
C GLU A 4 -4.93 -14.69 0.07
N GLU A 5 -4.59 -15.54 -0.91
CA GLU A 5 -3.37 -16.38 -0.88
C GLU A 5 -2.19 -15.79 -1.68
N GLN A 6 -2.38 -14.70 -2.43
CA GLN A 6 -1.29 -13.98 -3.12
C GLN A 6 -0.55 -12.97 -2.23
N MET A 7 -0.90 -12.90 -0.93
CA MET A 7 -0.51 -11.80 -0.03
C MET A 7 0.72 -12.09 0.84
N ASN A 8 1.57 -13.05 0.48
CA ASN A 8 2.65 -13.48 1.37
C ASN A 8 3.84 -12.53 1.43
N LEU A 9 3.79 -11.35 0.79
CA LEU A 9 4.95 -10.47 0.82
C LEU A 9 4.69 -9.00 0.49
N ASN A 10 4.37 -8.23 1.51
CA ASN A 10 4.11 -6.80 1.39
C ASN A 10 5.10 -6.00 2.25
N TYR A 11 5.58 -4.86 1.73
CA TYR A 11 6.35 -3.89 2.51
C TYR A 11 5.43 -2.70 2.84
N PRO A 12 4.87 -2.62 4.06
CA PRO A 12 4.02 -1.51 4.46
C PRO A 12 4.85 -0.28 4.83
N VAL A 13 4.40 0.89 4.39
CA VAL A 13 4.95 2.19 4.73
C VAL A 13 3.84 3.08 5.26
N GLU A 14 3.99 3.55 6.50
CA GLU A 14 3.08 4.52 7.09
C GLU A 14 3.48 5.93 6.66
N MET A 15 2.54 6.63 6.03
CA MET A 15 2.68 8.03 5.63
C MET A 15 1.73 8.88 6.47
N GLY A 16 2.28 9.53 7.49
CA GLY A 16 1.56 10.45 8.36
C GLY A 16 1.71 11.91 7.93
N ASN A 17 1.19 12.82 8.77
CA ASN A 17 1.32 14.28 8.61
C ASN A 17 0.81 14.82 7.27
N GLY A 18 -0.24 14.21 6.71
CA GLY A 18 -0.94 14.73 5.55
C GLY A 18 -1.70 16.02 5.83
N THR A 19 -2.41 16.51 4.83
CA THR A 19 -3.23 17.72 4.98
C THR A 19 -4.29 17.56 6.09
N PRO A 20 -4.54 18.58 6.90
CA PRO A 20 -5.56 18.54 7.95
C PRO A 20 -6.93 18.12 7.41
N CYS A 21 -7.55 17.14 8.05
CA CYS A 21 -8.87 16.63 7.69
C CYS A 21 -9.98 17.44 8.36
N SER A 22 -10.81 18.13 7.58
CA SER A 22 -11.95 18.89 8.10
C SER A 22 -12.96 18.01 8.84
N LEU A 23 -13.12 16.75 8.41
CA LEU A 23 -14.08 15.79 8.97
C LEU A 23 -13.57 15.05 10.21
N ARG A 24 -12.29 15.20 10.56
CA ARG A 24 -11.64 14.48 11.66
C ARG A 24 -10.95 15.44 12.63
N GLN A 25 -11.66 16.49 13.07
CA GLN A 25 -11.15 17.49 14.03
C GLN A 25 -9.81 18.11 13.62
N LYS A 26 -9.57 18.30 12.31
CA LYS A 26 -8.31 18.79 11.73
C LYS A 26 -7.09 17.89 11.99
N LEU A 27 -7.27 16.66 12.45
CA LEU A 27 -6.19 15.66 12.47
C LEU A 27 -5.67 15.44 11.05
N PRO A 28 -4.36 15.24 10.87
CA PRO A 28 -3.77 15.04 9.55
C PRO A 28 -4.30 13.76 8.93
N ARG A 29 -4.54 13.79 7.61
CA ARG A 29 -4.76 12.57 6.83
C ARG A 29 -3.55 11.65 6.95
N SER A 30 -3.78 10.35 6.96
CA SER A 30 -2.73 9.32 7.00
C SER A 30 -2.99 8.25 5.96
N SER A 31 -1.92 7.63 5.48
CA SER A 31 -2.01 6.57 4.47
C SER A 31 -1.06 5.43 4.81
N THR A 32 -1.56 4.20 4.75
CA THR A 32 -0.73 2.99 4.76
C THR A 32 -0.50 2.55 3.32
N VAL A 33 0.74 2.62 2.85
CA VAL A 33 1.13 2.21 1.49
C VAL A 33 1.68 0.80 1.54
N MET A 34 0.96 -0.15 0.93
CA MET A 34 1.38 -1.52 0.76
C MET A 34 2.06 -1.70 -0.59
N TYR A 35 3.36 -1.94 -0.58
CA TYR A 35 4.10 -2.32 -1.78
C TYR A 35 4.11 -3.83 -1.94
N ILE A 36 3.76 -4.29 -3.14
CA ILE A 36 3.69 -5.71 -3.52
C ILE A 36 4.63 -5.93 -4.70
N CYS A 37 5.34 -7.06 -4.70
CA CYS A 37 6.15 -7.54 -5.81
C CYS A 37 5.34 -8.51 -6.70
N PRO A 38 4.89 -8.06 -7.88
CA PRO A 38 4.55 -8.96 -8.98
C PRO A 38 5.74 -9.12 -9.93
N ALA A 39 6.11 -10.37 -10.24
CA ALA A 39 7.21 -10.68 -11.14
C ALA A 39 7.06 -10.08 -12.56
N GLU A 40 5.82 -9.80 -12.97
CA GLU A 40 5.47 -9.43 -14.35
C GLU A 40 4.92 -8.00 -14.50
N ALA A 41 4.75 -7.24 -13.41
CA ALA A 41 4.10 -5.92 -13.50
C ALA A 41 5.09 -4.75 -13.59
N LYS A 42 4.67 -3.73 -14.35
CA LYS A 42 5.26 -2.40 -14.31
C LYS A 42 4.85 -1.66 -13.03
N HIS A 43 5.55 -0.56 -12.72
CA HIS A 43 5.16 0.35 -11.64
C HIS A 43 3.72 0.83 -11.83
N LYS A 44 2.84 0.50 -10.88
CA LYS A 44 1.43 0.87 -10.95
C LYS A 44 0.80 0.95 -9.57
N ILE A 45 -0.09 1.92 -9.37
CA ILE A 45 -1.03 1.94 -8.25
C ILE A 45 -2.19 0.99 -8.60
N LEU A 46 -2.33 -0.08 -7.81
CA LEU A 46 -3.41 -1.05 -7.98
C LEU A 46 -4.72 -0.52 -7.41
N SER A 47 -4.67 0.07 -6.22
CA SER A 47 -5.85 0.55 -5.50
C SER A 47 -5.51 1.71 -4.57
N VAL A 48 -6.49 2.59 -4.37
CA VAL A 48 -6.53 3.60 -3.32
C VAL A 48 -7.92 3.52 -2.71
N ALA A 49 -7.99 3.23 -1.42
CA ALA A 49 -9.25 3.14 -0.70
C ALA A 49 -9.21 4.00 0.56
N GLU A 50 -10.28 4.72 0.83
CA GLU A 50 -10.51 5.34 2.13
C GLU A 50 -11.13 4.28 3.04
N ILE A 51 -10.33 3.75 3.97
CA ILE A 51 -10.73 2.64 4.85
C ILE A 51 -11.45 3.14 6.11
N ALA A 52 -11.15 4.38 6.50
CA ALA A 52 -11.88 5.16 7.49
C ALA A 52 -11.75 6.64 7.09
N THR A 53 -12.59 7.51 7.66
CA THR A 53 -12.57 8.93 7.30
C THR A 53 -11.16 9.53 7.44
N CYS A 54 -10.60 9.99 6.31
CA CYS A 54 -9.24 10.54 6.22
C CYS A 54 -8.09 9.57 6.55
N GLU A 55 -8.35 8.26 6.53
CA GLU A 55 -7.35 7.20 6.59
C GLU A 55 -7.40 6.38 5.29
N TYR A 56 -6.26 6.30 4.62
CA TYR A 56 -6.19 5.69 3.30
C TYR A 56 -5.33 4.43 3.31
N GLN A 57 -5.72 3.46 2.50
CA GLN A 57 -4.89 2.33 2.15
C GLN A 57 -4.56 2.41 0.66
N VAL A 58 -3.28 2.32 0.33
CA VAL A 58 -2.78 2.37 -1.04
C VAL A 58 -2.06 1.08 -1.35
N VAL A 59 -2.37 0.44 -2.47
CA VAL A 59 -1.68 -0.76 -2.92
C VAL A 59 -0.88 -0.44 -4.18
N ILE A 60 0.43 -0.64 -4.13
CA ILE A 60 1.37 -0.35 -5.22
C ILE A 60 2.06 -1.63 -5.66
N LEU A 61 2.06 -1.85 -6.97
CA LEU A 61 2.81 -2.89 -7.63
C LEU A 61 4.16 -2.33 -8.08
N THR A 62 5.26 -2.96 -7.65
CA THR A 62 6.61 -2.55 -8.06
C THR A 62 7.56 -3.74 -8.17
N PRO A 63 8.29 -3.90 -9.29
CA PRO A 63 9.26 -4.98 -9.44
C PRO A 63 10.54 -4.77 -8.61
N LEU A 64 10.78 -3.55 -8.09
CA LEU A 64 12.00 -3.23 -7.32
C LEU A 64 12.15 -4.09 -6.06
N LEU A 65 11.03 -4.42 -5.41
CA LEU A 65 11.03 -5.26 -4.22
C LEU A 65 11.31 -6.73 -4.54
N CYS A 66 11.10 -7.19 -5.77
CA CYS A 66 11.32 -8.58 -6.17
C CYS A 66 12.79 -9.02 -6.08
N SER A 67 13.72 -8.05 -6.17
CA SER A 67 15.16 -8.30 -6.03
C SER A 67 15.57 -8.62 -4.59
N HIS A 68 14.78 -8.20 -3.60
CA HIS A 68 15.12 -8.36 -2.20
C HIS A 68 14.72 -9.77 -1.73
N PRO A 69 15.60 -10.53 -1.07
CA PRO A 69 15.35 -11.94 -0.72
C PRO A 69 14.19 -12.11 0.26
N LYS A 70 13.91 -11.10 1.09
CA LYS A 70 12.70 -11.09 1.93
C LYS A 70 11.44 -10.79 1.15
N CYS A 71 11.53 -10.15 -0.02
CA CYS A 71 10.42 -9.65 -0.84
C CYS A 71 10.18 -10.40 -2.16
N ARG A 72 10.87 -11.53 -2.33
CA ARG A 72 10.77 -12.41 -3.49
C ARG A 72 9.78 -13.54 -3.24
N PHE A 73 8.74 -13.63 -4.08
CA PHE A 73 7.87 -14.80 -4.15
C PHE A 73 8.71 -16.01 -4.59
N ARG A 74 8.65 -17.12 -3.85
CA ARG A 74 9.27 -18.39 -4.24
C ARG A 74 8.22 -19.31 -4.86
#